data_AF-A0A350BQ08-F1
#
_entry.id   AF-A0A350BQ08-F1
#
_cell.length_a   1.000
_cell.length_b   1.000
_cell.length_c   1.000
_cell.angle_alpha   90.00
_cell.angle_beta   90.00
_cell.angle_gamma   90.00
#
_symmetry.space_group_name_H-M   'P 1'
#
loop_
_entity.id
_entity.type
_entity.pdbx_description
1 polymer ?
#
loop_
_entity_poly.entity_id
_entity_poly.type
_entity_poly.pdbx_seq_one_letter_code
_entity_poly.pdbx_strand_id
1 'polypeptide(L)'
;MIFPLDAPSFAEGLRMGDEVFHALKSVLHKKGYNTAVGDEGGFAPNLKSNDEAVEVILQAVEKTGYKAGEQVYIALDPAAS
;
A
#
# COMPACT_ATOMS: atom_id res chain seq x y z
N MET A 1 -0.34 2.93 -5.65
CA MET A 1 1.05 2.44 -5.50
C MET A 1 1.69 3.09 -4.28
N ILE A 2 2.76 2.50 -3.73
CA ILE A 2 3.59 3.12 -2.67
C ILE A 2 5.02 3.35 -3.16
N PHE A 3 5.62 4.46 -2.76
CA PHE A 3 6.96 4.90 -3.17
C PHE A 3 7.83 5.13 -1.92
N PRO A 4 8.73 4.21 -1.56
CA PRO A 4 9.63 4.35 -0.41
C PRO A 4 10.85 5.21 -0.76
N LEU A 5 10.68 6.54 -0.78
CA LEU A 5 11.68 7.48 -1.31
C LEU A 5 12.84 7.78 -0.35
N ASP A 6 12.66 7.58 0.96
CA ASP A 6 13.70 7.81 1.97
C ASP A 6 14.56 6.55 2.24
N ALA A 7 14.39 5.48 1.45
CA ALA A 7 15.17 4.27 1.61
C ALA A 7 16.65 4.52 1.21
N PRO A 8 17.64 4.10 2.03
CA PRO A 8 19.06 4.38 1.76
C PRO A 8 19.64 3.52 0.63
N SER A 9 18.89 2.54 0.13
CA SER A 9 19.25 1.72 -1.02
C SER A 9 18.00 1.11 -1.66
N PHE A 10 18.15 0.59 -2.88
CA PHE A 10 17.08 -0.16 -3.54
C PHE A 10 16.62 -1.37 -2.73
N ALA A 11 17.55 -2.11 -2.11
CA ALA A 11 17.23 -3.28 -1.29
C ALA A 11 16.36 -2.90 -0.07
N GLU A 12 16.67 -1.78 0.57
CA GLU A 12 15.86 -1.26 1.67
C GLU A 12 14.48 -0.77 1.18
N GLY A 13 14.42 -0.12 0.01
CA GLY A 13 13.15 0.27 -0.59
C GLY A 13 12.26 -0.92 -0.91
N LEU A 14 12.84 -2.01 -1.43
CA LEU A 14 12.14 -3.26 -1.68
C LEU A 14 11.60 -3.88 -0.37
N ARG A 15 12.44 -3.94 0.68
CA ARG A 15 12.04 -4.42 2.01
C ARG A 15 10.88 -3.60 2.58
N MET A 16 10.96 -2.27 2.52
CA MET A 16 9.87 -1.39 2.97
C MET A 16 8.57 -1.66 2.19
N GLY A 17 8.68 -1.89 0.88
CA GLY A 17 7.54 -2.25 0.03
C GLY A 17 6.87 -3.55 0.44
N ASP A 18 7.66 -4.59 0.68
CA ASP A 18 7.19 -5.92 1.13
C ASP A 18 6.48 -5.86 2.49
N GLU A 19 7.07 -5.15 3.45
CA GLU A 19 6.50 -4.98 4.78
C GLU A 19 5.15 -4.25 4.73
N VAL A 20 5.04 -3.18 3.94
CA VAL A 20 3.77 -2.46 3.75
C VAL A 20 2.74 -3.33 3.03
N PHE A 21 3.15 -4.13 2.04
CA PHE A 21 2.26 -5.08 1.35
C PHE A 21 1.65 -6.10 2.32
N HIS A 22 2.47 -6.72 3.19
CA HIS A 22 1.99 -7.67 4.19
C HIS A 22 1.17 -7.00 5.31
N ALA A 23 1.50 -5.77 5.69
CA ALA A 23 0.68 -4.97 6.59
C ALA A 23 -0.70 -4.68 5.97
N LEU A 24 -0.75 -4.30 4.69
CA LEU A 24 -1.99 -4.05 3.95
C LEU A 24 -2.86 -5.29 3.86
N LYS A 25 -2.27 -6.46 3.56
CA LYS A 25 -2.99 -7.75 3.59
C LYS A 25 -3.74 -7.94 4.92
N SER A 26 -3.05 -7.65 6.03
CA SER A 26 -3.64 -7.77 7.37
C SER A 26 -4.74 -6.72 7.64
N VAL A 27 -4.59 -5.49 7.14
CA VAL A 27 -5.61 -4.43 7.25
C VAL A 27 -6.88 -4.83 6.49
N LEU A 28 -6.72 -5.26 5.24
CA LEU A 28 -7.82 -5.71 4.38
C LEU A 28 -8.55 -6.91 5.00
N HIS A 29 -7.81 -7.92 5.46
CA HIS A 29 -8.40 -9.10 6.09
C HIS A 29 -9.20 -8.76 7.35
N LYS A 30 -8.69 -7.88 8.22
CA LYS A 30 -9.42 -7.41 9.41
C LYS A 30 -10.72 -6.67 9.08
N LYS A 31 -10.75 -5.98 7.94
CA LYS A 31 -11.94 -5.29 7.42
C LYS A 31 -12.90 -6.23 6.66
N GLY A 32 -12.56 -7.51 6.51
CA GLY A 32 -13.38 -8.49 5.79
C GLY A 32 -13.25 -8.42 4.27
N TYR A 33 -12.23 -7.73 3.75
CA TYR A 33 -11.97 -7.64 2.31
C TYR A 33 -11.18 -8.85 1.78
N ASN A 34 -11.40 -9.17 0.50
CA ASN A 34 -10.63 -10.18 -0.21
C ASN A 34 -9.15 -9.76 -0.36
N THR A 35 -8.24 -10.71 -0.24
CA THR A 35 -6.78 -10.51 -0.40
C THR A 35 -6.20 -11.38 -1.51
N ALA A 36 -7.01 -11.81 -2.47
CA ALA A 36 -6.53 -12.32 -3.75
C ALA A 36 -5.79 -11.20 -4.51
N VAL A 37 -4.85 -11.60 -5.37
CA VAL A 37 -4.02 -10.68 -6.14
C VAL A 37 -4.50 -10.58 -7.58
N GLY A 38 -4.34 -9.39 -8.17
CA GLY A 38 -4.54 -9.15 -9.61
C GLY A 38 -3.28 -9.43 -10.44
N ASP A 39 -3.28 -8.96 -11.68
CA ASP A 39 -2.23 -9.22 -12.67
C ASP A 39 -0.87 -8.65 -12.25
N GLU A 40 -0.86 -7.49 -11.59
CA GLU A 40 0.35 -6.83 -11.08
C GLU A 40 0.77 -7.30 -9.68
N GLY A 41 0.09 -8.30 -9.13
CA GLY A 41 0.38 -8.83 -7.79
C GLY A 41 -0.16 -7.98 -6.62
N GLY A 42 -0.82 -6.86 -6.90
CA GLY A 42 -1.54 -6.05 -5.90
C GLY A 42 -2.89 -6.66 -5.48
N PHE A 43 -3.42 -6.24 -4.34
CA PHE A 43 -4.78 -6.64 -3.92
C PHE A 43 -5.86 -5.87 -4.69
N ALA A 44 -6.94 -6.56 -5.05
CA ALA A 44 -8.11 -5.97 -5.72
C ALA A 44 -9.41 -6.13 -4.91
N PRO A 45 -9.51 -5.53 -3.69
CA PRO A 45 -10.72 -5.59 -2.89
C PRO A 45 -11.83 -4.70 -3.45
N ASN A 46 -13.09 -5.05 -3.18
CA ASN A 46 -14.25 -4.24 -3.53
C ASN A 46 -14.46 -3.12 -2.49
N LEU A 47 -13.68 -2.04 -2.63
CA LEU A 47 -13.73 -0.87 -1.76
C LEU A 47 -14.91 0.05 -2.09
N LYS A 48 -15.30 0.89 -1.13
CA LYS A 48 -16.47 1.75 -1.22
C LYS A 48 -16.23 3.06 -1.97
N SER A 49 -14.97 3.51 -2.03
CA SER A 49 -14.57 4.74 -2.70
C SER A 49 -13.08 4.74 -3.03
N ASN A 50 -12.66 5.69 -3.87
CA ASN A 50 -11.25 5.95 -4.14
C ASN A 50 -10.51 6.39 -2.85
N ASP A 51 -11.17 7.17 -2.00
CA ASP A 51 -10.62 7.63 -0.73
C ASP A 51 -10.31 6.44 0.20
N GLU A 52 -11.21 5.44 0.28
CA GLU A 52 -10.96 4.25 1.10
C GLU A 52 -9.71 3.50 0.64
N ALA A 53 -9.44 3.46 -0.67
CA ALA A 53 -8.22 2.85 -1.20
C ALA A 53 -6.96 3.54 -0.68
N VAL A 54 -6.96 4.87 -0.63
CA VAL A 54 -5.84 5.64 -0.06
C VAL A 54 -5.75 5.40 1.45
N GLU A 55 -6.87 5.47 2.17
CA GLU A 55 -6.92 5.30 3.63
C GLU A 55 -6.38 3.94 4.10
N VAL A 56 -6.74 2.83 3.44
CA VAL A 56 -6.25 1.51 3.84
C VAL A 56 -4.75 1.34 3.56
N ILE A 57 -4.22 1.99 2.52
CA ILE A 57 -2.78 2.01 2.25
C ILE A 57 -2.06 2.83 3.32
N LEU A 58 -2.57 4.01 3.68
CA LEU A 58 -2.00 4.83 4.76
C LEU A 58 -2.02 4.10 6.10
N GLN A 59 -3.11 3.40 6.44
CA GLN A 59 -3.19 2.55 7.63
C GLN A 59 -2.14 1.42 7.61
N ALA A 60 -1.85 0.85 6.44
CA ALA A 60 -0.82 -0.17 6.30
C ALA A 60 0.59 0.40 6.53
N VAL A 61 0.87 1.59 5.98
CA VAL A 61 2.13 2.33 6.18
C VAL A 61 2.34 2.68 7.66
N GLU A 62 1.32 3.20 8.33
CA GLU A 62 1.42 3.51 9.77
C GLU A 62 1.69 2.25 10.60
N LYS A 63 1.09 1.11 10.23
CA LYS A 63 1.23 -0.15 10.95
C LYS A 63 2.65 -0.74 10.88
N THR A 64 3.43 -0.43 9.84
CA THR A 64 4.86 -0.81 9.78
C THR A 64 5.76 0.13 10.57
N GLY A 65 5.22 1.24 11.07
CA GLY A 65 5.99 2.29 11.75
C GLY A 65 6.67 3.27 10.79
N TYR A 66 6.39 3.21 9.49
CA TYR A 66 6.86 4.19 8.52
C TYR A 66 5.99 5.43 8.52
N LYS A 67 6.58 6.57 8.17
CA LYS A 67 5.85 7.84 8.05
C LYS A 67 5.42 8.10 6.61
N ALA A 68 4.11 8.21 6.42
CA ALA A 68 3.54 8.68 5.16
C ALA A 68 3.96 10.13 4.86
N GLY A 69 4.33 10.42 3.61
CA GLY A 69 4.75 11.75 3.18
C GLY A 69 6.17 12.17 3.60
N GLU A 70 6.88 11.32 4.37
CA GLU A 70 8.31 11.49 4.66
C GLU A 70 9.10 10.30 4.09
N GLN A 71 8.74 9.08 4.49
CA GLN A 71 9.47 7.85 4.14
C GLN A 71 8.78 7.06 3.03
N VAL A 72 7.44 7.03 3.04
CA VAL A 72 6.61 6.36 2.04
C VAL A 72 5.59 7.32 1.46
N TYR A 73 5.48 7.37 0.14
CA TYR A 73 4.59 8.27 -0.59
C TYR A 73 3.56 7.45 -1.38
N ILE A 74 2.45 8.10 -1.75
CA ILE A 74 1.43 7.51 -2.61
C ILE A 74 1.64 8.00 -4.04
N ALA A 75 1.56 7.07 -5.00
CA ALA A 75 1.47 7.38 -6.42
C ALA A 75 0.21 6.73 -7.01
N LEU A 76 -0.42 7.45 -7.94
CA LEU A 76 -1.65 7.05 -8.62
C LEU A 76 -1.42 7.01 -10.12
N ASP A 77 -2.02 6.02 -10.75
CA ASP A 77 -2.26 6.00 -12.20
C ASP A 77 -3.78 6.04 -12.42
N PRO A 78 -4.35 7.22 -12.72
CA PRO A 78 -5.79 7.36 -12.92
C PRO A 78 -6.32 6.75 -14.22
N ALA A 79 -5.44 6.45 -15.19
CA ALA A 79 -5.82 5.94 -16.51
C ALA A 79 -7.02 6.66 -17.16
N ALA A 80 -7.08 8.00 -17.07
CA ALA A 80 -8.28 8.80 -17.38
C ALA A 80 -8.50 9.14 -18.87
N SER A 81 -7.89 8.39 -19.78
CA SER A 81 -7.95 8.61 -21.24
C SER A 81 -9.31 8.33 -21.86
#